data_AF-A0A757AI06-F1
#
_entry.id   AF-A0A757AI06-F1
#
_cell.length_a   1.000
_cell.length_b   1.000
_cell.length_c   1.000
_cell.angle_alpha   90.00
_cell.angle_beta   90.00
_cell.angle_gamma   90.00
#
_symmetry.space_group_name_H-M   'P 1'
#
loop_
_entity.id
_entity.type
_entity.pdbx_description
1 polymer ?
#
loop_
_entity_poly.entity_id
_entity_poly.type
_entity_poly.pdbx_seq_one_letter_code
_entity_poly.pdbx_strand_id
1 'polypeptide(L)'
;TVFTSGSVLPPSTLNFSVEGREPTLFQFKGDLRAGAIGPVRLNGRWDGERLRGQAWWPKQSLIVFQPLLPPDWKMTLREGSLYAQVAFSAAQGQGFEAGGHGVLKGGSAWMPDNKINGVDFILPFRFHNGAWQLGTRGPISLRIAGIVNQVTAKNITADLQGGYPWSESNPLLLSDVSVDVLGGQIIMKQLRMPQHDPALLRVQNISSSELISAINPKQFAMSGPVSGALPLWLNNEKWIIKDGWLTNPGPMTLRIDKDTADAVVKDNVTAGSAINWLRYMEITHSWTKINVDNLGVLTMQAAITGKSRVDGKTAIVNLNYTHEENVFTLWRSLRFGDNLQAWLEQNTALPQPPCRKDKDCEDK
;
A
#
# COMPACT_ATOMS: atom_id res chain seq x y z
N THR A 1 -27.33 10.15 6.21
CA THR A 1 -26.59 9.93 7.47
C THR A 1 -25.17 10.41 7.30
N VAL A 2 -24.65 11.21 8.22
CA VAL A 2 -23.24 11.65 8.22
C VAL A 2 -22.48 10.80 9.23
N PHE A 3 -21.34 10.22 8.83
CA PHE A 3 -20.48 9.43 9.70
C PHE A 3 -19.44 10.33 10.39
N THR A 4 -18.84 9.83 11.48
CA THR A 4 -17.81 10.57 12.23
C THR A 4 -16.59 10.95 11.39
N SER A 5 -16.33 10.22 10.30
CA SER A 5 -15.27 10.49 9.33
C SER A 5 -15.61 11.58 8.30
N GLY A 6 -16.80 12.20 8.38
CA GLY A 6 -17.29 13.14 7.37
C GLY A 6 -17.87 12.48 6.11
N SER A 7 -17.77 11.15 5.98
CA SER A 7 -18.47 10.39 4.94
C SER A 7 -19.98 10.57 5.06
N VAL A 8 -20.71 10.48 3.94
CA VAL A 8 -22.16 10.66 3.90
C VAL A 8 -22.83 9.49 3.18
N LEU A 9 -23.73 8.80 3.86
CA LEU A 9 -24.72 7.95 3.21
C LEU A 9 -25.88 8.83 2.74
N PRO A 10 -26.18 8.91 1.43
CA PRO A 10 -27.33 9.66 0.93
C PRO A 10 -28.65 9.21 1.58
N PRO A 11 -29.70 10.04 1.54
CA PRO A 11 -31.02 9.66 2.03
C PRO A 11 -31.42 8.27 1.50
N SER A 12 -31.69 7.36 2.43
CA SER A 12 -31.93 5.96 2.13
C SER A 12 -33.41 5.66 2.19
N THR A 13 -33.95 5.03 1.15
CA THR A 13 -35.34 4.57 1.08
C THR A 13 -35.35 3.05 0.99
N LEU A 14 -36.16 2.42 1.84
CA LEU A 14 -36.43 0.98 1.80
C LEU A 14 -37.88 0.79 1.38
N ASN A 15 -38.10 0.35 0.15
CA ASN A 15 -39.41 -0.13 -0.27
C ASN A 15 -39.54 -1.56 0.23
N PHE A 16 -40.54 -1.84 1.06
CA PHE A 16 -40.67 -3.13 1.75
C PHE A 16 -42.07 -3.69 1.58
N SER A 17 -42.17 -4.98 1.29
CA SER A 17 -43.44 -5.70 1.24
C SER A 17 -43.38 -6.96 2.10
N VAL A 18 -44.50 -7.25 2.75
CA VAL A 18 -44.69 -8.42 3.60
C VAL A 18 -45.91 -9.17 3.12
N GLU A 19 -45.78 -10.49 3.03
CA GLU A 19 -46.87 -11.39 2.67
C GLU A 19 -46.85 -12.57 3.63
N GLY A 20 -47.94 -12.79 4.37
CA GLY A 20 -48.01 -13.81 5.39
C GLY A 20 -49.45 -14.10 5.78
N ARG A 21 -49.68 -15.27 6.38
CA ARG A 21 -51.01 -15.66 6.88
C ARG A 21 -51.28 -15.11 8.28
N GLU A 22 -50.22 -14.90 9.05
CA GLU A 22 -50.26 -14.44 10.45
C GLU A 22 -48.96 -13.68 10.80
N PRO A 23 -48.95 -12.86 11.86
CA PRO A 23 -47.78 -12.05 12.24
C PRO A 23 -46.52 -12.87 12.57
N THR A 24 -46.68 -14.13 12.94
CA THR A 24 -45.60 -15.08 13.25
C THR A 24 -45.05 -15.79 12.02
N LEU A 25 -45.73 -15.72 10.86
CA LEU A 25 -45.35 -16.45 9.66
C LEU A 25 -45.53 -15.59 8.41
N PHE A 26 -44.45 -14.97 7.97
CA PHE A 26 -44.46 -14.10 6.79
C PHE A 26 -43.17 -14.19 5.98
N GLN A 27 -43.31 -13.91 4.69
CA GLN A 27 -42.21 -13.63 3.77
C GLN A 27 -42.10 -12.11 3.59
N PHE A 28 -40.89 -11.64 3.31
CA PHE A 28 -40.66 -10.25 3.00
C PHE A 28 -39.78 -10.09 1.77
N LYS A 29 -39.99 -8.98 1.07
CA LYS A 29 -39.12 -8.47 0.00
C LYS A 29 -38.84 -7.00 0.26
N GLY A 30 -37.68 -6.53 -0.16
CA GLY A 30 -37.42 -5.10 -0.14
C GLY A 30 -36.34 -4.65 -1.10
N ASP A 31 -36.38 -3.37 -1.43
CA ASP A 31 -35.38 -2.67 -2.24
C ASP A 31 -34.87 -1.48 -1.44
N LEU A 32 -33.62 -1.58 -0.97
CA LEU A 32 -32.93 -0.51 -0.25
C LEU A 32 -32.09 0.32 -1.23
N ARG A 33 -32.39 1.60 -1.38
CA ARG A 33 -31.63 2.53 -2.25
C ARG A 33 -31.18 3.75 -1.45
N ALA A 34 -29.98 4.24 -1.71
CA ALA A 34 -29.46 5.49 -1.13
C ALA A 34 -28.91 6.38 -2.26
N GLY A 35 -29.72 7.29 -2.77
CA GLY A 35 -29.37 8.04 -4.00
C GLY A 35 -29.10 7.09 -5.17
N ALA A 36 -27.90 7.15 -5.74
CA ALA A 36 -27.45 6.25 -6.82
C ALA A 36 -26.95 4.87 -6.33
N ILE A 37 -26.79 4.69 -5.02
CA ILE A 37 -26.29 3.45 -4.39
C ILE A 37 -27.46 2.47 -4.26
N GLY A 38 -27.29 1.24 -4.77
CA GLY A 38 -28.33 0.21 -4.81
C GLY A 38 -29.24 0.28 -6.05
N PRO A 39 -30.38 -0.42 -6.07
CA PRO A 39 -31.01 -1.03 -4.91
C PRO A 39 -30.30 -2.31 -4.45
N VAL A 40 -30.14 -2.46 -3.14
CA VAL A 40 -29.85 -3.74 -2.50
C VAL A 40 -31.17 -4.48 -2.35
N ARG A 41 -31.31 -5.63 -3.02
CA ARG A 41 -32.52 -6.44 -2.99
C ARG A 41 -32.49 -7.36 -1.77
N LEU A 42 -33.51 -7.25 -0.94
CA LEU A 42 -33.72 -8.05 0.25
C LEU A 42 -34.84 -9.06 -0.01
N ASN A 43 -34.64 -10.29 0.42
CA ASN A 43 -35.69 -11.28 0.51
C ASN A 43 -35.53 -12.12 1.77
N GLY A 44 -36.61 -12.66 2.28
CA GLY A 44 -36.52 -13.55 3.43
C GLY A 44 -37.86 -13.95 4.00
N ARG A 45 -37.80 -14.57 5.16
CA ARG A 45 -38.95 -15.05 5.91
C ARG A 45 -38.71 -14.99 7.41
N TRP A 46 -39.81 -14.84 8.12
CA TRP A 46 -39.94 -15.06 9.55
C TRP A 46 -40.84 -16.29 9.75
N ASP A 47 -40.37 -17.27 10.50
CA ASP A 47 -41.08 -18.53 10.78
C ASP A 47 -41.57 -18.65 12.24
N GLY A 48 -41.57 -17.54 12.99
CA GLY A 48 -42.02 -17.49 14.39
C GLY A 48 -40.88 -17.68 15.38
N GLU A 49 -39.80 -18.32 14.95
CA GLU A 49 -38.60 -18.56 15.76
C GLU A 49 -37.36 -17.89 15.17
N ARG A 50 -37.27 -17.85 13.84
CA ARG A 50 -36.07 -17.41 13.13
C ARG A 50 -36.39 -16.56 11.91
N LEU A 51 -35.71 -15.43 11.84
CA LEU A 51 -35.58 -14.60 10.65
C LEU A 51 -34.49 -15.20 9.77
N ARG A 52 -34.78 -15.44 8.49
CA ARG A 52 -33.78 -15.86 7.49
C ARG A 52 -33.97 -15.04 6.24
N GLY A 53 -32.88 -14.56 5.64
CA GLY A 53 -32.98 -13.79 4.42
C GLY A 53 -31.67 -13.68 3.66
N GLN A 54 -31.74 -13.04 2.51
CA GLN A 54 -30.59 -12.70 1.69
C GLN A 54 -30.69 -11.23 1.27
N ALA A 55 -29.51 -10.62 1.13
CA ALA A 55 -29.31 -9.30 0.56
C ALA A 55 -28.42 -9.47 -0.67
N TRP A 56 -28.90 -9.03 -1.82
CA TRP A 56 -28.15 -9.05 -3.07
C TRP A 56 -27.93 -7.62 -3.56
N TRP A 57 -26.66 -7.28 -3.70
CA TRP A 57 -26.23 -6.03 -4.28
C TRP A 57 -25.81 -6.29 -5.74
N PRO A 58 -26.55 -5.78 -6.74
CA PRO A 58 -26.20 -5.93 -8.14
C PRO A 58 -24.84 -5.29 -8.46
N LYS A 59 -24.22 -5.70 -9.57
CA LYS A 59 -23.03 -5.04 -10.09
C LYS A 59 -23.31 -3.56 -10.38
N GLN A 60 -22.58 -2.67 -9.73
CA GLN A 60 -22.66 -1.23 -9.92
C GLN A 60 -21.28 -0.61 -10.11
N SER A 61 -21.24 0.54 -10.79
CA SER A 61 -20.02 1.34 -10.95
C SER A 61 -19.47 1.77 -9.60
N LEU A 62 -18.14 1.73 -9.43
CA LEU A 62 -17.48 2.15 -8.20
C LEU A 62 -17.70 3.64 -7.88
N ILE A 63 -17.91 4.49 -8.88
CA ILE A 63 -18.07 5.95 -8.70
C ILE A 63 -19.27 6.29 -7.80
N VAL A 64 -20.35 5.49 -7.83
CA VAL A 64 -21.56 5.79 -7.04
C VAL A 64 -21.30 5.73 -5.53
N PHE A 65 -20.21 5.08 -5.11
CA PHE A 65 -19.80 4.94 -3.72
C PHE A 65 -18.93 6.11 -3.22
N GLN A 66 -18.63 7.10 -4.06
CA GLN A 66 -17.84 8.29 -3.71
C GLN A 66 -18.28 8.97 -2.40
N PRO A 67 -19.59 9.13 -2.10
CA PRO A 67 -20.05 9.76 -0.85
C PRO A 67 -19.66 8.99 0.42
N LEU A 68 -19.39 7.69 0.31
CA LEU A 68 -19.01 6.85 1.45
C LEU A 68 -17.54 7.03 1.86
N LEU A 69 -16.72 7.66 1.02
CA LEU A 69 -15.33 7.94 1.31
C LEU A 69 -15.20 9.24 2.14
N PRO A 70 -14.34 9.26 3.17
CA PRO A 70 -14.03 10.48 3.90
C PRO A 70 -13.47 11.57 2.96
N PRO A 71 -14.03 12.80 2.95
CA PRO A 71 -13.54 13.87 2.08
C PRO A 71 -12.06 14.21 2.31
N ASP A 72 -11.59 14.10 3.54
CA ASP A 72 -10.20 14.39 3.93
C ASP A 72 -9.17 13.46 3.28
N TRP A 73 -9.61 12.29 2.80
CA TRP A 73 -8.73 11.39 2.03
C TRP A 73 -8.40 11.95 0.65
N LYS A 74 -9.15 12.95 0.17
CA LYS A 74 -8.99 13.58 -1.16
C LYS A 74 -8.95 12.52 -2.29
N MET A 75 -9.67 11.43 -2.09
CA MET A 75 -9.66 10.27 -2.98
C MET A 75 -10.87 10.33 -3.91
N THR A 76 -10.61 10.37 -5.22
CA THR A 76 -11.63 10.35 -6.27
C THR A 76 -11.68 8.97 -6.92
N LEU A 77 -12.81 8.27 -6.78
CA LEU A 77 -13.07 7.00 -7.46
C LEU A 77 -13.26 7.23 -8.95
N ARG A 78 -12.72 6.32 -9.77
CA ARG A 78 -12.71 6.45 -11.23
C ARG A 78 -13.37 5.25 -11.90
N GLU A 79 -12.71 4.11 -11.92
CA GLU A 79 -13.19 2.92 -12.62
C GLU A 79 -13.46 1.78 -11.65
N GLY A 80 -14.08 0.73 -12.19
CA GLY A 80 -14.34 -0.50 -11.48
C GLY A 80 -15.80 -0.70 -11.14
N SER A 81 -16.06 -1.88 -10.59
CA SER A 81 -17.41 -2.28 -10.22
C SER A 81 -17.44 -3.03 -8.90
N LEU A 82 -18.50 -2.82 -8.13
CA LEU A 82 -18.75 -3.49 -6.88
C LEU A 82 -20.05 -4.29 -6.96
N TYR A 83 -20.04 -5.50 -6.40
CA TYR A 83 -21.24 -6.28 -6.13
C TYR A 83 -21.05 -7.09 -4.85
N ALA A 84 -22.15 -7.54 -4.25
CA ALA A 84 -22.09 -8.32 -3.03
C ALA A 84 -23.31 -9.23 -2.90
N GLN A 85 -23.14 -10.33 -2.17
CA GLN A 85 -24.23 -11.20 -1.76
C GLN A 85 -24.03 -11.62 -0.32
N VAL A 86 -25.07 -11.46 0.49
CA VAL A 86 -25.08 -11.78 1.91
C VAL A 86 -26.31 -12.61 2.22
N ALA A 87 -26.15 -13.69 2.97
CA ALA A 87 -27.24 -14.38 3.65
C ALA A 87 -27.16 -14.03 5.13
N PHE A 88 -28.31 -13.89 5.78
CA PHE A 88 -28.38 -13.59 7.20
C PHE A 88 -29.46 -14.41 7.91
N SER A 89 -29.28 -14.60 9.20
CA SER A 89 -30.31 -15.16 10.07
C SER A 89 -30.27 -14.52 11.45
N ALA A 90 -31.44 -14.40 12.08
CA ALA A 90 -31.54 -13.98 13.46
C ALA A 90 -32.55 -14.84 14.21
N ALA A 91 -32.21 -15.30 15.41
CA ALA A 91 -33.11 -16.02 16.31
C ALA A 91 -32.77 -15.68 17.76
N GLN A 92 -33.73 -15.88 18.66
CA GLN A 92 -33.48 -15.78 20.10
C GLN A 92 -32.40 -16.79 20.51
N GLY A 93 -31.47 -16.37 21.37
CA GLY A 93 -30.30 -17.18 21.78
C GLY A 93 -29.15 -17.23 20.76
N GLN A 94 -29.44 -17.23 19.45
CA GLN A 94 -28.42 -17.20 18.38
C GLN A 94 -27.87 -15.77 18.14
N GLY A 95 -28.70 -14.75 18.31
CA GLY A 95 -28.37 -13.39 17.87
C GLY A 95 -28.40 -13.27 16.34
N PHE A 96 -27.71 -12.27 15.81
CA PHE A 96 -27.60 -12.05 14.36
C PHE A 96 -26.36 -12.74 13.78
N GLU A 97 -26.58 -13.54 12.75
CA GLU A 97 -25.52 -14.13 11.91
C GLU A 97 -25.65 -13.63 10.48
N ALA A 98 -24.51 -13.42 9.84
CA ALA A 98 -24.45 -13.15 8.41
C ALA A 98 -23.27 -13.86 7.77
N GLY A 99 -23.37 -14.15 6.49
CA GLY A 99 -22.25 -14.71 5.72
C GLY A 99 -22.44 -14.40 4.25
N GLY A 100 -21.34 -14.14 3.56
CA GLY A 100 -21.42 -13.65 2.20
C GLY A 100 -20.08 -13.37 1.59
N HIS A 101 -20.13 -12.69 0.46
CA HIS A 101 -18.96 -12.14 -0.18
C HIS A 101 -19.25 -10.79 -0.83
N GLY A 102 -18.27 -9.89 -0.77
CA GLY A 102 -18.23 -8.67 -1.57
C GLY A 102 -17.09 -8.76 -2.59
N VAL A 103 -17.30 -8.20 -3.77
CA VAL A 103 -16.29 -8.17 -4.83
C VAL A 103 -16.19 -6.76 -5.39
N LEU A 104 -14.97 -6.24 -5.40
CA LEU A 104 -14.55 -5.10 -6.20
C LEU A 104 -13.68 -5.63 -7.34
N LYS A 105 -13.98 -5.19 -8.56
CA LYS A 105 -13.20 -5.56 -9.75
C LYS A 105 -12.80 -4.33 -10.55
N GLY A 106 -11.51 -4.24 -10.90
CA GLY A 106 -10.94 -3.19 -11.73
C GLY A 106 -11.04 -1.80 -11.10
N GLY A 107 -11.03 -1.71 -9.78
CA GLY A 107 -11.13 -0.44 -9.05
C GLY A 107 -9.97 0.49 -9.39
N SER A 108 -10.27 1.78 -9.56
CA SER A 108 -9.23 2.79 -9.63
C SER A 108 -9.62 4.05 -8.86
N ALA A 109 -8.62 4.69 -8.28
CA ALA A 109 -8.79 5.88 -7.47
C ALA A 109 -7.60 6.83 -7.62
N TRP A 110 -7.89 8.13 -7.64
CA TRP A 110 -6.88 9.18 -7.68
C TRP A 110 -6.85 9.91 -6.35
N MET A 111 -5.67 10.14 -5.85
CA MET A 111 -5.35 11.00 -4.70
C MET A 111 -4.43 12.13 -5.19
N PRO A 112 -4.16 13.18 -4.40
CA PRO A 112 -3.33 14.30 -4.84
C PRO A 112 -1.96 13.89 -5.39
N ASP A 113 -1.34 12.88 -4.78
CA ASP A 113 0.02 12.42 -5.03
C ASP A 113 0.11 10.94 -5.47
N ASN A 114 -1.04 10.26 -5.62
CA ASN A 114 -1.08 8.83 -5.93
C ASN A 114 -2.19 8.48 -6.92
N LYS A 115 -1.92 7.56 -7.84
CA LYS A 115 -2.94 6.90 -8.66
C LYS A 115 -2.91 5.41 -8.40
N ILE A 116 -4.03 4.86 -7.95
CA ILE A 116 -4.22 3.42 -7.74
C ILE A 116 -5.05 2.88 -8.89
N ASN A 117 -4.56 1.83 -9.55
CA ASN A 117 -5.20 1.25 -10.71
C ASN A 117 -5.32 -0.28 -10.58
N GLY A 118 -6.41 -0.82 -11.12
CA GLY A 118 -6.64 -2.26 -11.22
C GLY A 118 -6.73 -2.96 -9.87
N VAL A 119 -7.51 -2.39 -8.94
CA VAL A 119 -7.82 -3.00 -7.65
C VAL A 119 -8.88 -4.08 -7.83
N ASP A 120 -8.49 -5.32 -7.61
CA ASP A 120 -9.38 -6.45 -7.43
C ASP A 120 -9.38 -6.84 -5.95
N PHE A 121 -10.56 -6.91 -5.34
CA PHE A 121 -10.71 -7.26 -3.94
C PHE A 121 -11.91 -8.19 -3.74
N ILE A 122 -11.68 -9.32 -3.08
CA ILE A 122 -12.70 -10.32 -2.79
C ILE A 122 -12.76 -10.51 -1.27
N LEU A 123 -13.91 -10.26 -0.67
CA LEU A 123 -14.14 -10.30 0.78
C LEU A 123 -15.16 -11.39 1.13
N PRO A 124 -14.76 -12.68 1.24
CA PRO A 124 -15.61 -13.69 1.83
C PRO A 124 -15.58 -13.56 3.35
N PHE A 125 -16.76 -13.51 3.98
CA PHE A 125 -16.88 -13.34 5.42
C PHE A 125 -18.02 -14.18 6.01
N ARG A 126 -17.89 -14.45 7.30
CA ARG A 126 -18.97 -14.85 8.19
C ARG A 126 -18.93 -13.98 9.44
N PHE A 127 -20.09 -13.62 9.95
CA PHE A 127 -20.28 -12.87 11.18
C PHE A 127 -21.16 -13.70 12.12
N HIS A 128 -20.69 -13.91 13.34
CA HIS A 128 -21.40 -14.66 14.39
C HIS A 128 -20.86 -14.24 15.76
N ASN A 129 -21.74 -14.16 16.77
CA ASN A 129 -21.38 -13.78 18.13
C ASN A 129 -20.55 -12.48 18.24
N GLY A 130 -20.86 -11.48 17.40
CA GLY A 130 -20.14 -10.21 17.42
C GLY A 130 -18.74 -10.24 16.78
N ALA A 131 -18.31 -11.38 16.24
CA ALA A 131 -17.00 -11.56 15.63
C ALA A 131 -17.10 -11.88 14.13
N TRP A 132 -16.12 -11.38 13.38
CA TRP A 132 -15.96 -11.70 11.97
C TRP A 132 -14.99 -12.87 11.81
N GLN A 133 -15.38 -13.84 11.00
CA GLN A 133 -14.49 -14.82 10.41
C GLN A 133 -14.27 -14.46 8.96
N LEU A 134 -13.03 -14.09 8.65
CA LEU A 134 -12.58 -13.67 7.34
C LEU A 134 -11.93 -14.86 6.64
N GLY A 135 -12.21 -15.01 5.35
CA GLY A 135 -11.54 -16.03 4.56
C GLY A 135 -12.11 -17.45 4.70
N THR A 136 -13.38 -17.64 5.08
CA THR A 136 -13.97 -18.96 5.41
C THR A 136 -13.98 -19.97 4.26
N ARG A 137 -13.94 -19.51 3.00
CA ARG A 137 -13.98 -20.36 1.79
C ARG A 137 -12.76 -20.14 0.89
N GLY A 138 -11.69 -19.61 1.46
CA GLY A 138 -10.54 -19.03 0.76
C GLY A 138 -10.29 -17.62 1.29
N PRO A 139 -9.04 -17.15 1.27
CA PRO A 139 -8.67 -15.88 1.89
C PRO A 139 -9.42 -14.70 1.25
N ILE A 140 -9.54 -13.62 2.01
CA ILE A 140 -9.76 -12.31 1.41
C ILE A 140 -8.56 -12.03 0.52
N SER A 141 -8.81 -11.72 -0.75
CA SER A 141 -7.74 -11.49 -1.71
C SER A 141 -7.74 -10.03 -2.13
N LEU A 142 -6.60 -9.36 -1.98
CA LEU A 142 -6.33 -8.03 -2.51
C LEU A 142 -5.27 -8.15 -3.61
N ARG A 143 -5.59 -7.67 -4.80
CA ARG A 143 -4.68 -7.60 -5.94
C ARG A 143 -4.75 -6.19 -6.51
N ILE A 144 -3.61 -5.53 -6.68
CA ILE A 144 -3.54 -4.17 -7.23
C ILE A 144 -2.54 -4.18 -8.39
N ALA A 145 -3.02 -3.83 -9.59
CA ALA A 145 -2.16 -3.82 -10.78
C ALA A 145 -1.03 -2.80 -10.67
N GLY A 146 -1.31 -1.60 -10.15
CA GLY A 146 -0.26 -0.62 -9.89
C GLY A 146 -0.68 0.56 -9.04
N ILE A 147 0.30 1.08 -8.30
CA ILE A 147 0.24 2.34 -7.58
C ILE A 147 1.34 3.23 -8.17
N VAL A 148 0.91 4.33 -8.78
CA VAL A 148 1.82 5.33 -9.34
C VAL A 148 1.97 6.47 -8.35
N ASN A 149 3.19 6.63 -7.88
CA ASN A 149 3.69 7.75 -7.07
C ASN A 149 5.18 7.96 -7.40
N GLN A 150 5.95 8.59 -6.51
CA GLN A 150 7.41 8.76 -6.65
C GLN A 150 8.16 7.46 -6.96
N VAL A 151 7.71 6.34 -6.37
CA VAL A 151 8.25 4.99 -6.55
C VAL A 151 7.12 4.06 -6.97
N THR A 152 6.97 3.87 -8.28
CA THR A 152 5.90 3.05 -8.83
C THR A 152 5.97 1.61 -8.31
N ALA A 153 4.89 1.16 -7.69
CA ALA A 153 4.69 -0.21 -7.23
C ALA A 153 3.72 -0.94 -8.18
N LYS A 154 4.02 -2.20 -8.51
CA LYS A 154 3.23 -3.03 -9.42
C LYS A 154 2.95 -4.39 -8.82
N ASN A 155 1.94 -5.07 -9.37
CA ASN A 155 1.61 -6.46 -9.06
C ASN A 155 1.49 -6.73 -7.56
N ILE A 156 0.82 -5.84 -6.83
CA ILE A 156 0.71 -5.96 -5.38
C ILE A 156 -0.27 -7.08 -5.07
N THR A 157 0.14 -8.01 -4.22
CA THR A 157 -0.68 -9.10 -3.71
C THR A 157 -0.74 -9.04 -2.18
N ALA A 158 -1.88 -9.45 -1.61
CA ALA A 158 -2.04 -9.67 -0.18
C ALA A 158 -3.27 -10.54 0.06
N ASP A 159 -3.15 -11.53 0.94
CA ASP A 159 -4.23 -12.42 1.35
C ASP A 159 -4.46 -12.34 2.86
N LEU A 160 -5.72 -12.21 3.28
CA LEU A 160 -6.10 -12.07 4.69
C LEU A 160 -7.12 -13.14 5.10
N GLN A 161 -6.88 -13.81 6.23
CA GLN A 161 -7.77 -14.83 6.77
C GLN A 161 -7.72 -14.90 8.30
N GLY A 162 -8.82 -15.30 8.94
CA GLY A 162 -8.89 -15.46 10.40
C GLY A 162 -9.92 -14.57 11.07
N GLY A 163 -9.74 -14.33 12.37
CA GLY A 163 -10.69 -13.63 13.23
C GLY A 163 -10.54 -12.12 13.28
N TYR A 164 -11.65 -11.38 13.35
CA TYR A 164 -11.65 -9.97 13.72
C TYR A 164 -12.79 -9.64 14.72
N PRO A 165 -12.49 -9.07 15.91
CA PRO A 165 -11.16 -8.81 16.45
C PRO A 165 -10.33 -10.11 16.63
N TRP A 166 -9.02 -10.02 16.42
CA TRP A 166 -8.13 -11.17 16.57
C TRP A 166 -7.77 -11.43 18.03
N SER A 167 -7.45 -12.68 18.35
CA SER A 167 -6.94 -13.12 19.66
C SER A 167 -5.99 -14.31 19.48
N GLU A 168 -5.39 -14.81 20.56
CA GLU A 168 -4.53 -16.01 20.45
C GLU A 168 -5.27 -17.24 19.93
N SER A 169 -6.52 -17.41 20.36
CA SER A 169 -7.38 -18.52 19.95
C SER A 169 -8.03 -18.31 18.60
N ASN A 170 -8.10 -17.06 18.11
CA ASN A 170 -8.66 -16.71 16.81
C ASN A 170 -7.77 -15.68 16.09
N PRO A 171 -6.60 -16.10 15.59
CA PRO A 171 -5.63 -15.18 15.02
C PRO A 171 -6.09 -14.64 13.66
N LEU A 172 -5.53 -13.50 13.27
CA LEU A 172 -5.63 -12.95 11.92
C LEU A 172 -4.29 -13.14 11.21
N LEU A 173 -4.33 -13.66 9.99
CA LEU A 173 -3.16 -14.00 9.18
C LEU A 173 -3.16 -13.18 7.89
N LEU A 174 -2.08 -12.46 7.66
CA LEU A 174 -1.75 -11.80 6.40
C LEU A 174 -0.65 -12.61 5.71
N SER A 175 -0.89 -13.05 4.48
CA SER A 175 0.02 -13.91 3.71
C SER A 175 0.05 -13.48 2.24
N ASP A 176 0.91 -14.13 1.46
CA ASP A 176 1.06 -13.87 0.01
C ASP A 176 1.25 -12.37 -0.28
N VAL A 177 2.01 -11.68 0.56
CA VAL A 177 2.29 -10.27 0.35
C VAL A 177 3.49 -10.15 -0.56
N SER A 178 3.28 -9.58 -1.74
CA SER A 178 4.34 -9.30 -2.70
C SER A 178 4.10 -7.96 -3.38
N VAL A 179 5.18 -7.30 -3.77
CA VAL A 179 5.14 -6.07 -4.56
C VAL A 179 6.38 -5.97 -5.42
N ASP A 180 6.18 -5.65 -6.70
CA ASP A 180 7.26 -5.33 -7.62
C ASP A 180 7.55 -3.83 -7.53
N VAL A 181 8.79 -3.48 -7.18
CA VAL A 181 9.17 -2.10 -6.86
C VAL A 181 10.67 -1.91 -7.04
N LEU A 182 11.08 -0.73 -7.52
CA LEU A 182 12.50 -0.35 -7.71
C LEU A 182 13.30 -1.42 -8.47
N GLY A 183 12.77 -1.91 -9.60
CA GLY A 183 13.39 -2.95 -10.43
C GLY A 183 13.49 -4.37 -9.80
N GLY A 184 13.02 -4.54 -8.56
CA GLY A 184 13.05 -5.81 -7.84
C GLY A 184 11.70 -6.15 -7.19
N GLN A 185 11.75 -6.97 -6.15
CA GLN A 185 10.55 -7.45 -5.46
C GLN A 185 10.74 -7.47 -3.93
N ILE A 186 9.69 -7.09 -3.20
CA ILE A 186 9.61 -7.26 -1.74
C ILE A 186 8.51 -8.28 -1.46
N ILE A 187 8.82 -9.29 -0.64
CA ILE A 187 7.92 -10.41 -0.33
C ILE A 187 7.84 -10.63 1.18
N MET A 188 6.64 -10.87 1.70
CA MET A 188 6.43 -11.34 3.06
C MET A 188 5.52 -12.57 3.03
N LYS A 189 6.05 -13.71 3.49
CA LYS A 189 5.30 -14.98 3.46
C LYS A 189 4.09 -14.95 4.36
N GLN A 190 4.27 -14.45 5.59
CA GLN A 190 3.24 -14.48 6.61
C GLN A 190 3.51 -13.45 7.70
N LEU A 191 2.44 -12.86 8.20
CA LEU A 191 2.33 -12.10 9.44
C LEU A 191 1.10 -12.63 10.18
N ARG A 192 1.28 -12.99 11.46
CA ARG A 192 0.20 -13.41 12.36
C ARG A 192 -0.08 -12.32 13.39
N MET A 193 -1.35 -12.07 13.67
CA MET A 193 -1.83 -11.22 14.75
C MET A 193 -2.62 -12.07 15.77
N PRO A 194 -2.38 -11.95 17.09
CA PRO A 194 -1.31 -11.17 17.72
C PRO A 194 0.09 -11.60 17.26
N GLN A 195 0.98 -10.62 17.13
CA GLN A 195 2.34 -10.82 16.66
C GLN A 195 3.25 -11.23 17.83
N HIS A 196 3.90 -12.38 17.71
CA HIS A 196 4.94 -12.86 18.64
C HIS A 196 6.33 -12.83 18.03
N ASP A 197 6.40 -13.04 16.71
CA ASP A 197 7.64 -13.09 15.93
C ASP A 197 7.62 -12.00 14.85
N PRO A 198 8.80 -11.49 14.43
CA PRO A 198 8.86 -10.53 13.36
C PRO A 198 8.39 -11.15 12.04
N ALA A 199 7.63 -10.40 11.26
CA ALA A 199 7.30 -10.79 9.91
C ALA A 199 8.50 -10.50 8.99
N LEU A 200 9.09 -11.54 8.40
CA LEU A 200 10.30 -11.36 7.61
C LEU A 200 9.97 -10.84 6.19
N LEU A 201 10.33 -9.59 5.92
CA LEU A 201 10.31 -9.03 4.57
C LEU A 201 11.58 -9.48 3.84
N ARG A 202 11.44 -10.17 2.71
CA ARG A 202 12.55 -10.51 1.82
C ARG A 202 12.63 -9.47 0.72
N VAL A 203 13.79 -8.86 0.61
CA VAL A 203 14.13 -7.86 -0.42
C VAL A 203 14.92 -8.59 -1.50
N GLN A 204 14.47 -8.53 -2.75
CA GLN A 204 15.08 -9.25 -3.86
C GLN A 204 15.39 -8.31 -5.01
N ASN A 205 16.67 -8.24 -5.36
CA ASN A 205 17.19 -7.54 -6.53
C ASN A 205 16.68 -6.10 -6.71
N ILE A 206 16.52 -5.37 -5.60
CA ILE A 206 16.19 -3.94 -5.66
C ILE A 206 17.32 -3.20 -6.36
N SER A 207 16.97 -2.45 -7.40
CA SER A 207 17.88 -1.60 -8.15
C SER A 207 18.31 -0.42 -7.30
N SER A 208 19.57 -0.41 -6.91
CA SER A 208 20.15 0.73 -6.20
C SER A 208 20.14 2.01 -7.05
N SER A 209 20.19 1.91 -8.37
CA SER A 209 20.05 3.08 -9.24
C SER A 209 18.67 3.69 -9.16
N GLU A 210 17.61 2.87 -9.21
CA GLU A 210 16.24 3.38 -9.07
C GLU A 210 16.02 3.97 -7.67
N LEU A 211 16.55 3.32 -6.63
CA LEU A 211 16.46 3.81 -5.25
C LEU A 211 17.16 5.18 -5.09
N ILE A 212 18.39 5.29 -5.58
CA ILE A 212 19.16 6.54 -5.50
C ILE A 212 18.51 7.64 -6.36
N SER A 213 17.98 7.31 -7.53
CA SER A 213 17.23 8.29 -8.34
C SER A 213 15.96 8.77 -7.64
N ALA A 214 15.25 7.91 -6.91
CA ALA A 214 14.05 8.29 -6.16
C ALA A 214 14.37 9.24 -4.99
N ILE A 215 15.47 9.00 -4.26
CA ILE A 215 15.90 9.85 -3.14
C ILE A 215 16.62 11.12 -3.65
N ASN A 216 17.23 11.04 -4.83
CA ASN A 216 17.97 12.09 -5.53
C ASN A 216 19.06 12.80 -4.68
N PRO A 217 19.99 12.07 -4.04
CA PRO A 217 21.15 12.68 -3.41
C PRO A 217 22.10 13.23 -4.49
N LYS A 218 22.65 14.42 -4.27
CA LYS A 218 23.60 15.05 -5.23
C LYS A 218 25.03 14.52 -5.08
N GLN A 219 25.33 13.88 -3.96
CA GLN A 219 26.69 13.61 -3.50
C GLN A 219 27.27 12.32 -4.06
N PHE A 220 26.43 11.37 -4.50
CA PHE A 220 26.88 10.07 -4.99
C PHE A 220 25.85 9.41 -5.90
N ALA A 221 26.32 8.45 -6.70
CA ALA A 221 25.51 7.56 -7.51
C ALA A 221 25.88 6.12 -7.19
N MET A 222 24.89 5.23 -7.23
CA MET A 222 25.08 3.80 -7.01
C MET A 222 24.31 3.00 -8.06
N SER A 223 24.87 1.87 -8.47
CA SER A 223 24.19 0.94 -9.38
C SER A 223 24.45 -0.51 -9.02
N GLY A 224 23.50 -1.36 -9.43
CA GLY A 224 23.49 -2.80 -9.17
C GLY A 224 22.41 -3.25 -8.19
N PRO A 225 22.22 -4.56 -8.03
CA PRO A 225 21.14 -5.12 -7.23
C PRO A 225 21.49 -5.14 -5.74
N VAL A 226 20.46 -4.99 -4.90
CA VAL A 226 20.53 -5.17 -3.45
C VAL A 226 19.45 -6.17 -3.03
N SER A 227 19.83 -7.13 -2.17
CA SER A 227 18.91 -8.12 -1.60
C SER A 227 19.15 -8.30 -0.12
N GLY A 228 18.17 -8.84 0.59
CA GLY A 228 18.34 -9.15 2.01
C GLY A 228 17.04 -9.48 2.71
N ALA A 229 17.03 -9.28 4.03
CA ALA A 229 15.86 -9.57 4.85
C ALA A 229 15.70 -8.54 5.96
N LEU A 230 14.46 -8.07 6.15
CA LEU A 230 14.09 -7.06 7.14
C LEU A 230 13.02 -7.65 8.07
N PRO A 231 13.36 -8.02 9.32
CA PRO A 231 12.39 -8.49 10.31
C PRO A 231 11.48 -7.34 10.76
N LEU A 232 10.21 -7.35 10.36
CA LEU A 232 9.23 -6.31 10.62
C LEU A 232 8.43 -6.59 11.89
N TRP A 233 8.35 -5.59 12.76
CA TRP A 233 7.50 -5.55 13.94
C TRP A 233 6.44 -4.45 13.77
N LEU A 234 5.18 -4.79 13.97
CA LEU A 234 4.07 -3.82 13.90
C LEU A 234 3.73 -3.25 15.28
N ASN A 235 3.78 -4.09 16.32
CA ASN A 235 3.37 -3.75 17.68
C ASN A 235 4.51 -3.96 18.69
N ASN A 236 5.74 -3.57 18.34
CA ASN A 236 6.87 -3.61 19.27
C ASN A 236 7.15 -2.21 19.83
N GLU A 237 7.43 -2.12 21.14
CA GLU A 237 7.65 -0.86 21.84
C GLU A 237 8.92 -0.11 21.43
N LYS A 238 9.86 -0.78 20.75
CA LYS A 238 11.17 -0.22 20.44
C LYS A 238 11.52 -0.26 18.95
N TRP A 239 11.08 -1.27 18.22
CA TRP A 239 11.57 -1.53 16.87
C TRP A 239 10.45 -1.63 15.85
N ILE A 240 10.70 -1.09 14.65
CA ILE A 240 9.97 -1.45 13.42
C ILE A 240 10.76 -2.51 12.67
N ILE A 241 12.08 -2.34 12.56
CA ILE A 241 13.00 -3.33 12.01
C ILE A 241 14.13 -3.55 13.00
N LYS A 242 14.39 -4.80 13.35
CA LYS A 242 15.49 -5.18 14.23
C LYS A 242 16.36 -6.22 13.57
N ASP A 243 17.67 -5.96 13.53
CA ASP A 243 18.68 -6.87 12.97
C ASP A 243 18.40 -7.27 11.51
N GLY A 244 17.89 -6.33 10.72
CA GLY A 244 17.76 -6.49 9.28
C GLY A 244 19.14 -6.48 8.60
N TRP A 245 19.23 -7.10 7.44
CA TRP A 245 20.47 -7.10 6.66
C TRP A 245 20.22 -6.99 5.16
N LEU A 246 21.18 -6.38 4.46
CA LEU A 246 21.25 -6.28 3.01
C LEU A 246 22.64 -6.68 2.50
N THR A 247 22.70 -7.17 1.27
CA THR A 247 23.92 -7.54 0.54
C THR A 247 23.75 -7.27 -0.94
N ASN A 248 24.86 -7.31 -1.69
CA ASN A 248 24.85 -7.27 -3.14
C ASN A 248 24.87 -8.70 -3.72
N PRO A 249 23.77 -9.20 -4.30
CA PRO A 249 23.77 -10.51 -4.96
C PRO A 249 24.56 -10.51 -6.28
N GLY A 250 24.99 -9.35 -6.77
CA GLY A 250 25.74 -9.20 -8.01
C GLY A 250 26.66 -7.97 -7.99
N PRO A 251 27.31 -7.66 -9.13
CA PRO A 251 28.20 -6.52 -9.25
C PRO A 251 27.48 -5.21 -8.93
N MET A 252 28.13 -4.34 -8.17
CA MET A 252 27.66 -2.99 -7.88
C MET A 252 28.74 -1.97 -8.18
N THR A 253 28.35 -0.73 -8.49
CA THR A 253 29.28 0.40 -8.59
C THR A 253 28.84 1.53 -7.68
N LEU A 254 29.83 2.20 -7.08
CA LEU A 254 29.65 3.43 -6.33
C LEU A 254 30.48 4.52 -6.98
N ARG A 255 29.88 5.69 -7.17
CA ARG A 255 30.56 6.89 -7.65
C ARG A 255 30.26 8.06 -6.73
N ILE A 256 31.30 8.73 -6.24
CA ILE A 256 31.14 9.99 -5.51
C ILE A 256 31.18 11.13 -6.52
N ASP A 257 30.33 12.13 -6.31
CA ASP A 257 30.34 13.34 -7.11
C ASP A 257 31.69 14.06 -7.02
N LYS A 258 32.11 14.70 -8.12
CA LYS A 258 33.43 15.32 -8.22
C LYS A 258 33.62 16.41 -7.18
N ASP A 259 32.65 17.31 -7.03
CA ASP A 259 32.76 18.46 -6.13
C ASP A 259 32.72 17.99 -4.68
N THR A 260 31.92 16.95 -4.39
CA THR A 260 31.88 16.31 -3.07
C THR A 260 33.23 15.69 -2.74
N ALA A 261 33.82 14.91 -3.65
CA ALA A 261 35.12 14.30 -3.44
C ALA A 261 36.24 15.34 -3.31
N ASP A 262 36.23 16.39 -4.15
CA ASP A 262 37.20 17.48 -4.13
C ASP A 262 37.14 18.26 -2.80
N ALA A 263 35.95 18.51 -2.26
CA ALA A 263 35.75 19.14 -0.95
C ALA A 263 36.34 18.30 0.20
N VAL A 264 36.05 16.99 0.22
CA VAL A 264 36.55 16.10 1.29
C VAL A 264 38.08 15.97 1.24
N VAL A 265 38.68 15.94 0.05
CA VAL A 265 40.15 15.92 -0.10
C VAL A 265 40.78 17.20 0.42
N LYS A 266 40.17 18.36 0.15
CA LYS A 266 40.68 19.66 0.60
C LYS A 266 40.70 19.77 2.12
N ASP A 267 39.67 19.25 2.78
CA ASP A 267 39.54 19.32 4.25
C ASP A 267 40.42 18.30 4.99
N ASN A 268 40.92 17.26 4.30
CA ASN A 268 41.71 16.21 4.93
C ASN A 268 42.93 15.79 4.08
N VAL A 269 43.91 16.69 4.00
CA VAL A 269 45.12 16.56 3.15
C VAL A 269 45.90 15.27 3.41
N THR A 270 45.94 14.79 4.66
CA THR A 270 46.58 13.51 5.05
C THR A 270 45.82 12.27 4.59
N ALA A 271 44.50 12.37 4.35
CA ALA A 271 43.64 11.29 3.87
C ALA A 271 43.27 11.41 2.38
N GLY A 272 43.69 12.48 1.70
CA GLY A 272 43.32 12.79 0.31
C GLY A 272 43.60 11.65 -0.68
N SER A 273 44.68 10.88 -0.45
CA SER A 273 45.01 9.70 -1.25
C SER A 273 43.96 8.58 -1.09
N ALA A 274 43.43 8.37 0.11
CA ALA A 274 42.42 7.34 0.40
C ALA A 274 41.05 7.70 -0.19
N ILE A 275 40.67 8.99 -0.15
CA ILE A 275 39.40 9.48 -0.71
C ILE A 275 39.38 9.38 -2.24
N ASN A 276 40.53 9.54 -2.90
CA ASN A 276 40.60 9.39 -4.35
C ASN A 276 40.19 7.97 -4.81
N TRP A 277 40.49 6.95 -4.00
CA TRP A 277 40.04 5.56 -4.22
C TRP A 277 38.54 5.34 -3.98
N LEU A 278 37.82 6.30 -3.39
CA LEU A 278 36.37 6.21 -3.19
C LEU A 278 35.58 6.89 -4.31
N ARG A 279 36.22 7.66 -5.20
CA ARG A 279 35.53 8.36 -6.30
C ARG A 279 34.77 7.42 -7.22
N TYR A 280 35.37 6.27 -7.51
CA TYR A 280 34.73 5.19 -8.25
C TYR A 280 35.20 3.87 -7.65
N MET A 281 34.24 3.01 -7.30
CA MET A 281 34.49 1.70 -6.72
C MET A 281 33.57 0.67 -7.37
N GLU A 282 34.16 -0.42 -7.86
CA GLU A 282 33.46 -1.63 -8.24
C GLU A 282 33.34 -2.52 -7.00
N ILE A 283 32.14 -2.59 -6.45
CA ILE A 283 31.81 -3.32 -5.24
C ILE A 283 31.66 -4.79 -5.60
N THR A 284 32.51 -5.62 -4.98
CA THR A 284 32.45 -7.07 -5.09
C THR A 284 31.61 -7.69 -3.98
N HIS A 285 31.69 -7.15 -2.76
CA HIS A 285 30.93 -7.62 -1.62
C HIS A 285 30.48 -6.44 -0.75
N SER A 286 29.25 -6.48 -0.29
CA SER A 286 28.68 -5.58 0.68
C SER A 286 27.84 -6.36 1.67
N TRP A 287 27.97 -5.98 2.94
CA TRP A 287 27.11 -6.44 4.00
C TRP A 287 26.66 -5.25 4.81
N THR A 288 25.36 -5.09 4.96
CA THR A 288 24.77 -3.97 5.67
C THR A 288 23.83 -4.48 6.73
N LYS A 289 24.03 -4.06 7.98
CA LYS A 289 23.09 -4.25 9.08
C LYS A 289 22.19 -3.01 9.20
N ILE A 290 20.89 -3.22 9.40
CA ILE A 290 19.87 -2.18 9.48
C ILE A 290 19.01 -2.39 10.72
N ASN A 291 18.77 -1.31 11.47
CA ASN A 291 17.70 -1.23 12.45
C ASN A 291 16.87 0.03 12.21
N VAL A 292 15.59 -0.04 12.51
CA VAL A 292 14.67 1.11 12.52
C VAL A 292 13.87 1.06 13.81
N ASP A 293 13.97 2.09 14.63
CA ASP A 293 13.18 2.19 15.86
C ASP A 293 11.73 2.62 15.58
N ASN A 294 10.89 2.64 16.62
CA ASN A 294 9.49 3.05 16.52
C ASN A 294 9.28 4.56 16.28
N LEU A 295 10.32 5.38 16.37
CA LEU A 295 10.31 6.81 16.01
C LEU A 295 10.78 7.04 14.56
N GLY A 296 11.13 5.96 13.85
CA GLY A 296 11.62 5.99 12.49
C GLY A 296 13.09 6.38 12.36
N VAL A 297 13.90 6.33 13.43
CA VAL A 297 15.35 6.48 13.34
C VAL A 297 15.94 5.18 12.79
N LEU A 298 16.49 5.27 11.58
CA LEU A 298 17.24 4.22 10.93
C LEU A 298 18.70 4.34 11.35
N THR A 299 19.29 3.22 11.79
CA THR A 299 20.73 3.06 11.96
C THR A 299 21.23 1.98 11.01
N MET A 300 22.29 2.29 10.28
CA MET A 300 22.87 1.42 9.28
C MET A 300 24.38 1.28 9.51
N GLN A 301 24.89 0.06 9.41
CA GLN A 301 26.31 -0.26 9.45
C GLN A 301 26.65 -1.12 8.24
N ALA A 302 27.45 -0.61 7.32
CA ALA A 302 27.84 -1.27 6.10
C ALA A 302 29.34 -1.56 6.08
N ALA A 303 29.71 -2.78 5.69
CA ALA A 303 31.05 -3.17 5.33
C ALA A 303 31.07 -3.49 3.84
N ILE A 304 31.86 -2.72 3.08
CA ILE A 304 31.89 -2.76 1.62
C ILE A 304 33.33 -3.03 1.18
N THR A 305 33.51 -4.08 0.39
CA THR A 305 34.78 -4.41 -0.25
C THR A 305 34.64 -4.30 -1.75
N GLY A 306 35.57 -3.57 -2.36
CA GLY A 306 35.58 -3.37 -3.80
C GLY A 306 36.97 -3.08 -4.35
N LYS A 307 37.04 -2.93 -5.66
CA LYS A 307 38.23 -2.48 -6.38
C LYS A 307 38.02 -1.04 -6.82
N SER A 308 39.04 -0.22 -6.66
CA SER A 308 39.07 1.12 -7.22
C SER A 308 40.28 1.27 -8.14
N ARG A 309 40.14 2.12 -9.15
CA ARG A 309 41.19 2.44 -10.11
C ARG A 309 41.43 3.94 -10.15
N VAL A 310 42.65 4.34 -9.80
CA VAL A 310 43.10 5.74 -9.74
C VAL A 310 44.45 5.83 -10.43
N ASP A 311 44.60 6.75 -11.39
CA ASP A 311 45.85 7.00 -12.13
C ASP A 311 46.52 5.72 -12.67
N GLY A 312 45.70 4.81 -13.21
CA GLY A 312 46.14 3.53 -13.78
C GLY A 312 46.46 2.43 -12.75
N LYS A 313 46.54 2.75 -11.45
CA LYS A 313 46.74 1.78 -10.37
C LYS A 313 45.41 1.22 -9.88
N THR A 314 45.39 -0.03 -9.46
CA THR A 314 44.21 -0.69 -8.89
C THR A 314 44.49 -1.04 -7.43
N ALA A 315 43.55 -0.75 -6.54
CA ALA A 315 43.63 -1.10 -5.12
C ALA A 315 42.34 -1.76 -4.64
N ILE A 316 42.47 -2.64 -3.65
CA ILE A 316 41.33 -3.16 -2.89
C ILE A 316 40.99 -2.13 -1.82
N VAL A 317 39.72 -1.75 -1.76
CA VAL A 317 39.19 -0.80 -0.79
C VAL A 317 38.23 -1.54 0.14
N ASN A 318 38.43 -1.37 1.44
CA ASN A 318 37.50 -1.79 2.47
C ASN A 318 36.91 -0.54 3.12
N LEU A 319 35.64 -0.28 2.86
CA LEU A 319 34.89 0.85 3.37
C LEU A 319 33.92 0.38 4.46
N ASN A 320 34.14 0.86 5.68
CA ASN A 320 33.18 0.72 6.76
C ASN A 320 32.42 2.03 6.90
N TYR A 321 31.10 1.98 6.73
CA TYR A 321 30.24 3.15 6.75
C TYR A 321 29.12 2.98 7.78
N THR A 322 28.89 4.02 8.56
CA THR A 322 27.79 4.08 9.53
C THR A 322 26.91 5.28 9.19
N HIS A 323 25.61 5.07 9.18
CA HIS A 323 24.62 6.11 8.88
C HIS A 323 23.51 6.10 9.91
N GLU A 324 23.03 7.28 10.24
CA GLU A 324 21.84 7.47 11.06
C GLU A 324 20.97 8.53 10.42
N GLU A 325 19.68 8.23 10.26
CA GLU A 325 18.72 9.15 9.68
C GLU A 325 17.30 8.84 10.13
N ASN A 326 16.47 9.87 10.34
CA ASN A 326 15.05 9.65 10.58
C ASN A 326 14.31 9.48 9.24
N VAL A 327 13.97 8.23 8.91
CA VAL A 327 13.30 7.90 7.65
C VAL A 327 11.91 8.51 7.58
N PHE A 328 11.17 8.67 8.67
CA PHE A 328 9.85 9.31 8.64
C PHE A 328 9.94 10.78 8.25
N THR A 329 10.98 11.49 8.70
CA THR A 329 11.26 12.86 8.26
C THR A 329 11.65 12.89 6.79
N LEU A 330 12.50 11.98 6.34
CA LEU A 330 12.89 11.86 4.93
C LEU A 330 11.66 11.60 4.03
N TRP A 331 10.82 10.62 4.35
CA TRP A 331 9.59 10.30 3.62
C TRP A 331 8.64 11.50 3.53
N ARG A 332 8.49 12.26 4.62
CA ARG A 332 7.72 13.51 4.59
C ARG A 332 8.33 14.54 3.65
N SER A 333 9.65 14.75 3.73
CA SER A 333 10.39 15.68 2.87
C SER A 333 10.29 15.34 1.38
N LEU A 334 10.41 14.06 1.03
CA LEU A 334 10.30 13.60 -0.36
C LEU A 334 8.91 13.88 -0.92
N ARG A 335 7.85 13.59 -0.14
CA ARG A 335 6.47 13.89 -0.54
C ARG A 335 6.19 15.38 -0.67
N PHE A 336 6.89 16.27 0.04
CA PHE A 336 6.69 17.72 -0.12
C PHE A 336 7.10 18.21 -1.51
N GLY A 337 8.19 17.70 -2.09
CA GLY A 337 8.62 18.06 -3.44
C GLY A 337 7.58 17.68 -4.49
N ASP A 338 7.09 16.45 -4.42
CA ASP A 338 6.06 15.93 -5.33
C ASP A 338 4.71 16.61 -5.13
N ASN A 339 4.33 16.91 -3.88
CA ASN A 339 3.10 17.63 -3.58
C ASN A 339 3.09 19.02 -4.20
N LEU A 340 4.23 19.73 -4.18
CA LEU A 340 4.33 21.04 -4.81
C LEU A 340 4.20 20.92 -6.34
N GLN A 341 4.86 19.93 -6.95
CA GLN A 341 4.79 19.72 -8.40
C GLN A 341 3.38 19.28 -8.85
N ALA A 342 2.77 18.29 -8.19
CA ALA A 342 1.42 17.84 -8.51
C ALA A 342 0.38 18.93 -8.26
N TRP A 343 0.55 19.74 -7.20
CA TRP A 343 -0.28 20.91 -6.96
C TRP A 343 -0.10 21.96 -8.06
N LEU A 344 1.14 22.23 -8.50
CA LEU A 344 1.40 23.12 -9.64
C LEU A 344 0.71 22.56 -10.89
N GLU A 345 0.97 21.31 -11.28
CA GLU A 345 0.37 20.69 -12.47
C GLU A 345 -1.18 20.68 -12.45
N GLN A 346 -1.80 20.47 -11.29
CA GLN A 346 -3.27 20.56 -11.15
C GLN A 346 -3.81 21.99 -11.25
N ASN A 347 -3.03 22.99 -10.83
CA ASN A 347 -3.46 24.39 -10.81
C ASN A 347 -2.90 25.24 -11.96
N THR A 348 -1.95 24.72 -12.74
CA THR A 348 -1.37 25.34 -13.93
C THR A 348 -1.95 24.75 -15.21
N ALA A 349 -3.22 24.32 -15.21
CA ALA A 349 -3.97 24.18 -16.45
C ALA A 349 -3.99 25.57 -17.12
N LEU A 350 -2.99 25.84 -17.96
CA LEU A 350 -2.89 27.06 -18.71
C LEU A 350 -4.19 27.19 -19.49
N PRO A 351 -4.93 28.31 -19.36
CA PRO A 351 -6.11 28.52 -20.19
C PRO A 351 -5.67 28.37 -21.64
N GLN A 352 -6.42 27.55 -22.40
CA GLN A 352 -6.28 27.47 -23.85
C GLN A 352 -6.15 28.91 -24.38
N PRO A 353 -5.13 29.22 -25.20
CA PRO A 353 -5.00 30.56 -25.74
C PRO A 353 -6.30 30.88 -26.48
N PRO A 354 -6.96 32.02 -26.19
CA PRO A 354 -8.21 32.35 -26.88
C PRO A 354 -7.97 32.34 -28.39
N CYS A 355 -8.85 31.70 -29.16
CA CYS A 355 -8.83 31.72 -30.64
C CYS A 355 -8.53 33.17 -31.06
N ARG A 356 -7.40 33.40 -31.73
CA ARG A 356 -7.11 34.71 -32.32
C ARG A 356 -8.25 34.98 -33.32
N LYS A 357 -8.91 36.12 -33.16
CA LYS A 357 -9.84 36.67 -34.15
C LYS A 357 -9.08 36.86 -35.46
N ASP A 358 -9.03 35.82 -36.29
CA ASP A 358 -8.92 35.91 -37.75
C ASP A 358 -8.81 34.56 -38.50
N LYS A 359 -9.16 33.41 -37.91
CA LYS A 359 -9.52 32.21 -38.69
C LYS A 359 -10.58 31.38 -37.97
N ASP A 360 -11.61 30.97 -38.72
CA ASP A 360 -12.77 30.17 -38.29
C ASP A 360 -12.36 28.99 -37.40
N CYS A 361 -12.81 29.02 -36.14
CA CYS A 361 -12.88 27.85 -35.28
C CYS A 361 -14.29 27.24 -35.54
N GLU A 362 -14.40 26.32 -36.53
CA GLU A 362 -15.63 25.55 -36.75
C GLU A 362 -15.86 24.58 -35.57
N ASP A 363 -16.99 24.72 -34.89
CA ASP A 363 -17.44 23.80 -33.85
C ASP A 363 -17.83 22.43 -34.46
N LYS A 364 -17.29 21.34 -33.91
CA LYS A 364 -17.84 19.98 -34.00
C LYS A 364 -17.77 19.27 -32.67
#